data_AF-A0AAU9TEL1-F1
#
_entry.id   AF-A0AAU9TEL1-F1
#
_cell.length_a   1.000
_cell.length_b   1.000
_cell.length_c   1.000
_cell.angle_alpha   90.00
_cell.angle_beta   90.00
_cell.angle_gamma   90.00
#
_symmetry.space_group_name_H-M   'P 1'
#
loop_
_entity.id
_entity.type
_entity.pdbx_description
1 polymer ?
#
loop_
_entity_poly.entity_id
_entity_poly.type
_entity_poly.pdbx_seq_one_letter_code
_entity_poly.pdbx_strand_id
1 'polypeptide(L)'
;MAGNYILNVPKLRRRENFGKWAFAVENFLILEGVDINKEDAKNGGNTASVDEQKAIAKLVMTIDPSLYVHIKSEKTVQSMWKKLKSLFRVVTLVSHAELACYET
;
A
#
# COMPACT_ATOMS: atom_id res chain seq x y z
N MET A 1 6.48 19.94 -16.83
CA MET A 1 5.24 20.15 -16.07
C MET A 1 4.99 18.89 -15.25
N ALA A 2 5.15 18.94 -13.93
CA ALA A 2 4.81 17.81 -13.08
C ALA A 2 3.27 17.73 -13.04
N GLY A 3 2.68 16.91 -13.90
CA GLY A 3 1.24 16.65 -13.86
C GLY A 3 0.87 16.19 -12.45
N ASN A 4 -0.21 16.72 -11.90
CA ASN A 4 -0.65 16.38 -10.55
C ASN A 4 -1.34 14.99 -10.58
N TYR A 5 -0.58 13.94 -10.90
CA TYR A 5 -1.07 12.57 -11.13
C TYR A 5 -1.78 11.98 -9.91
N ILE A 6 -1.56 12.55 -8.72
CA ILE A 6 -2.30 12.25 -7.49
C ILE A 6 -3.81 12.43 -7.69
N LEU A 7 -4.25 13.39 -8.51
CA LEU A 7 -5.67 13.61 -8.79
C LEU A 7 -6.31 12.45 -9.57
N ASN A 8 -5.50 11.66 -10.29
CA ASN A 8 -5.96 10.47 -11.00
C ASN A 8 -5.96 9.22 -10.10
N VAL A 9 -5.34 9.29 -8.91
CA VAL A 9 -5.33 8.19 -7.95
C VAL A 9 -6.58 8.32 -7.07
N PRO A 10 -7.48 7.31 -7.07
CA PRO A 10 -8.67 7.36 -6.22
C PRO A 10 -8.26 7.31 -4.74
N LYS A 11 -9.10 7.79 -3.82
CA LYS A 11 -8.81 7.62 -2.39
C LYS A 11 -9.08 6.19 -1.93
N LEU A 12 -8.16 5.61 -1.16
CA LEU A 12 -8.37 4.31 -0.52
C LEU A 12 -9.37 4.44 0.62
N ARG A 13 -10.61 4.02 0.37
CA ARG A 13 -11.68 4.02 1.38
C ARG A 13 -11.78 2.66 2.07
N ARG A 14 -12.07 1.61 1.28
CA ARG A 14 -12.40 0.27 1.77
C ARG A 14 -11.95 -0.80 0.76
N ARG A 15 -12.13 -2.07 1.13
CA ARG A 15 -11.74 -3.27 0.36
C ARG A 15 -12.21 -3.27 -1.10
N GLU A 16 -13.42 -2.77 -1.35
CA GLU A 16 -14.02 -2.70 -2.69
C GLU A 16 -13.19 -1.87 -3.69
N ASN A 17 -12.50 -0.84 -3.21
CA ASN A 17 -11.67 0.03 -4.04
C ASN A 17 -10.18 -0.34 -3.96
N PHE A 18 -9.80 -1.27 -3.08
CA PHE A 18 -8.40 -1.59 -2.84
C PHE A 18 -7.69 -2.08 -4.11
N GLY A 19 -8.34 -2.93 -4.92
CA GLY A 19 -7.72 -3.42 -6.16
C GLY A 19 -7.42 -2.32 -7.17
N LYS A 20 -8.40 -1.44 -7.45
CA LYS A 20 -8.22 -0.30 -8.38
C LYS A 20 -7.23 0.73 -7.84
N TRP A 21 -7.31 1.02 -6.54
CA TRP A 21 -6.39 1.92 -5.85
C TRP A 21 -4.96 1.38 -5.88
N ALA A 22 -4.76 0.11 -5.56
CA ALA A 22 -3.43 -0.50 -5.50
C ALA A 22 -2.74 -0.42 -6.86
N PHE A 23 -3.47 -0.74 -7.94
CA PHE A 23 -2.95 -0.61 -9.30
C PHE A 23 -2.55 0.84 -9.65
N ALA A 24 -3.39 1.82 -9.28
CA ALA A 24 -3.08 3.23 -9.53
C ALA A 24 -1.85 3.71 -8.73
N VAL A 25 -1.75 3.32 -7.46
CA VAL A 25 -0.62 3.67 -6.59
C VAL A 25 0.67 2.99 -7.02
N GLU A 26 0.64 1.73 -7.46
CA GLU A 26 1.81 1.04 -8.01
C GLU A 26 2.43 1.81 -9.18
N ASN A 27 1.61 2.21 -10.15
CA ASN A 27 2.07 2.99 -11.30
C ASN A 27 2.52 4.40 -10.89
N PHE A 28 1.85 4.99 -9.91
CA PHE A 28 2.21 6.30 -9.39
C PHE A 28 3.57 6.30 -8.67
N LEU A 29 3.87 5.25 -7.90
CA LEU A 29 5.16 5.12 -7.22
C LEU A 29 6.31 4.87 -8.20
N ILE A 30 6.07 4.16 -9.30
CA ILE A 30 7.03 3.99 -10.39
C ILE A 30 7.41 5.35 -11.01
N LEU A 31 6.44 6.28 -11.16
CA LEU A 31 6.74 7.64 -11.63
C LEU A 31 7.63 8.44 -10.66
N GLU A 32 7.61 8.09 -9.38
CA GLU A 32 8.49 8.67 -8.36
C GLU A 32 9.83 7.94 -8.25
N GLY A 33 10.08 6.93 -9.10
CA GLY A 33 11.32 6.13 -9.06
C GLY A 33 11.35 5.08 -7.95
N VAL A 34 10.21 4.80 -7.31
CA VAL A 34 10.08 3.84 -6.21
C VAL A 34 9.33 2.61 -6.68
N ASP A 35 10.02 1.48 -6.75
CA ASP A 35 9.40 0.19 -7.09
C ASP A 35 9.13 -0.62 -5.81
N ILE A 36 7.86 -0.71 -5.43
CA ILE A 36 7.41 -1.46 -4.25
C ILE A 36 7.38 -2.98 -4.43
N ASN A 37 7.50 -3.47 -5.67
CA ASN A 37 7.52 -4.89 -5.99
C ASN A 37 8.95 -5.43 -6.17
N LYS A 38 9.92 -4.55 -6.45
CA LYS A 38 11.33 -4.87 -6.22
C LYS A 38 11.57 -4.96 -4.72
N GLU A 39 11.72 -6.18 -4.23
CA GLU A 39 12.43 -6.37 -2.97
C GLU A 39 13.83 -5.80 -3.17
N ASP A 40 14.21 -4.82 -2.36
CA ASP A 40 15.54 -4.23 -2.41
C ASP A 40 16.56 -5.36 -2.22
N ALA A 41 17.14 -5.81 -3.32
CA ALA A 41 18.42 -6.48 -3.30
C ALA A 41 19.37 -5.44 -2.72
N LYS A 42 19.65 -5.58 -1.41
CA LYS A 42 20.70 -4.88 -0.65
C LYS A 42 21.68 -4.17 -1.58
N ASN A 43 21.47 -2.88 -1.80
CA ASN A 43 22.54 -2.04 -2.31
C ASN A 43 22.64 -0.83 -1.38
N GLY A 44 23.83 -0.69 -0.82
CA GLY A 44 24.11 0.09 0.37
C GLY A 44 23.74 1.56 0.21
N GLY A 45 22.99 2.06 1.19
CA GLY A 45 22.59 3.45 1.27
C GLY A 45 21.39 3.59 2.19
N ASN A 46 21.59 3.48 3.50
CA ASN A 46 20.58 3.72 4.54
C ASN A 46 20.22 5.22 4.63
N THR A 47 19.90 5.84 3.52
CA THR A 47 19.41 7.21 3.44
C THR A 47 18.09 7.08 2.72
N ALA A 48 16.98 7.27 3.44
CA ALA A 48 15.67 7.40 2.80
C ALA A 48 15.84 8.46 1.71
N SER A 49 15.86 8.05 0.44
CA SER A 49 16.05 8.99 -0.65
C SER A 49 14.93 10.03 -0.53
N VAL A 50 15.19 11.25 -0.97
CA VAL A 50 14.14 12.28 -1.08
C VAL A 50 12.92 11.70 -1.83
N ASP A 51 13.17 10.81 -2.80
CA ASP A 51 12.16 10.08 -3.55
C ASP A 51 11.33 9.12 -2.69
N GLU A 52 11.94 8.40 -1.73
CA GLU A 52 11.23 7.48 -0.83
C GLU A 52 10.36 8.25 0.17
N GLN A 53 10.87 9.33 0.76
CA GLN A 53 10.08 10.17 1.67
C GLN A 53 8.89 10.81 0.93
N LYS A 54 9.11 11.25 -0.31
CA LYS A 54 8.09 11.80 -1.18
C LYS A 54 7.06 10.74 -1.58
N ALA A 55 7.50 9.52 -1.89
CA ALA A 55 6.63 8.38 -2.15
C ALA A 55 5.74 8.04 -0.95
N ILE A 56 6.30 8.00 0.27
CA ILE A 56 5.53 7.76 1.50
C ILE A 56 4.50 8.87 1.72
N ALA A 57 4.91 10.14 1.62
CA ALA A 57 4.00 11.27 1.80
C ALA A 57 2.84 11.21 0.80
N LYS A 58 3.13 10.95 -0.48
CA LYS A 58 2.10 10.83 -1.51
C LYS A 58 1.21 9.61 -1.32
N LEU A 59 1.77 8.48 -0.89
CA LEU A 59 1.00 7.28 -0.54
C LEU A 59 -0.04 7.62 0.54
N VAL A 60 0.38 8.28 1.62
CA VAL A 60 -0.51 8.72 2.71
C VAL A 60 -1.61 9.67 2.22
N MET A 61 -1.30 10.57 1.28
CA MET A 61 -2.29 11.48 0.70
C MET A 61 -3.39 10.77 -0.11
N THR A 62 -3.11 9.58 -0.63
CA THR A 62 -4.10 8.76 -1.36
C THR A 62 -4.95 7.89 -0.43
N ILE A 63 -4.65 7.86 0.87
CA ILE A 63 -5.33 6.99 1.85
C ILE A 63 -6.37 7.79 2.64
N ASP A 64 -7.53 7.20 2.89
CA ASP A 64 -8.54 7.81 3.75
C ASP A 64 -8.05 7.93 5.20
N PRO A 65 -8.25 9.09 5.87
CA PRO A 65 -7.77 9.31 7.24
C PRO A 65 -8.23 8.27 8.26
N SER A 66 -9.37 7.61 8.01
CA SER A 66 -9.88 6.53 8.87
C SER A 66 -8.91 5.36 9.01
N LEU A 67 -7.99 5.18 8.04
CA LEU A 67 -7.01 4.10 8.03
C LEU A 67 -5.66 4.49 8.66
N TYR A 68 -5.44 5.76 8.99
CA TYR A 68 -4.16 6.25 9.51
C TYR A 68 -3.73 5.57 10.81
N VAL A 69 -4.69 5.18 11.65
CA VAL A 69 -4.42 4.44 12.90
C VAL A 69 -3.64 3.14 12.65
N HIS A 70 -3.82 2.51 11.48
CA HIS A 70 -3.19 1.24 11.14
C HIS A 70 -1.83 1.37 10.43
N ILE A 71 -1.50 2.54 9.89
CA ILE A 71 -0.30 2.77 9.06
C ILE A 71 0.66 3.82 9.64
N LYS A 72 0.26 4.61 10.64
CA LYS A 72 1.08 5.67 11.26
C LYS A 72 2.40 5.19 11.85
N SER A 73 2.52 3.89 12.15
CA SER A 73 3.73 3.29 12.72
C SER A 73 4.77 2.92 11.66
N GLU A 74 4.38 2.89 10.38
CA GLU A 74 5.23 2.42 9.28
C GLU A 74 6.13 3.56 8.77
N LYS A 75 7.43 3.30 8.68
CA LYS A 75 8.45 4.30 8.29
C LYS A 75 9.01 4.13 6.88
N THR A 76 8.72 3.01 6.23
CA THR A 76 9.16 2.69 4.87
C THR A 76 7.95 2.46 3.98
N VAL A 77 8.06 2.84 2.71
CA VAL A 77 6.99 2.66 1.71
C VAL A 77 6.59 1.19 1.57
N GLN A 78 7.57 0.29 1.61
CA GLN A 78 7.35 -1.15 1.51
C GLN A 78 6.61 -1.73 2.71
N SER A 79 6.98 -1.36 3.94
CA SER A 79 6.29 -1.88 5.13
C SER A 79 4.86 -1.35 5.21
N MET A 80 4.63 -0.08 4.88
CA MET A 80 3.28 0.49 4.74
C MET A 80 2.45 -0.25 3.70
N TRP A 81 3.03 -0.52 2.53
CA TRP A 81 2.38 -1.27 1.45
C TRP A 81 2.03 -2.70 1.85
N LYS A 82 2.96 -3.42 2.49
CA LYS A 82 2.73 -4.78 3.02
C LYS A 82 1.63 -4.79 4.08
N LYS A 83 1.61 -3.81 4.98
CA LYS A 83 0.57 -3.67 6.01
C LYS A 83 -0.80 -3.44 5.39
N LEU A 84 -0.92 -2.55 4.41
CA LEU A 84 -2.17 -2.30 3.68
C LEU A 84 -2.63 -3.56 2.93
N LYS A 85 -1.73 -4.21 2.18
CA LYS A 85 -2.04 -5.50 1.53
C LYS A 85 -2.53 -6.53 2.55
N SER A 86 -1.94 -6.63 3.73
CA SER A 86 -2.37 -7.56 4.79
C SER A 86 -3.78 -7.24 5.31
N LEU A 87 -4.05 -5.98 5.68
CA LEU A 87 -5.35 -5.51 6.18
C LEU A 87 -6.48 -5.80 5.18
N PHE A 88 -6.22 -5.55 3.89
CA PHE A 88 -7.22 -5.75 2.83
C PHE A 88 -7.19 -7.16 2.23
N ARG A 89 -6.20 -8.02 2.50
CA ARG A 89 -6.18 -9.44 2.08
C ARG A 89 -6.88 -10.37 3.07
N VAL A 90 -6.84 -10.08 4.38
CA VAL A 90 -7.27 -11.02 5.44
C VAL A 90 -8.74 -11.52 5.39
N VAL A 91 -9.69 -10.85 4.72
CA VAL A 91 -11.09 -11.34 4.69
C VAL A 91 -11.35 -12.52 3.75
N THR A 92 -10.34 -13.05 3.05
CA THR A 92 -10.51 -14.30 2.29
C THR A 92 -10.14 -15.56 3.07
N LEU A 93 -9.67 -15.45 4.32
CA LEU A 93 -9.30 -16.60 5.16
C LEU A 93 -10.24 -16.84 6.37
N VAL A 94 -11.41 -16.20 6.38
CA VAL A 94 -12.52 -16.55 7.30
C VAL A 94 -13.69 -17.10 6.48
N SER A 95 -13.42 -18.07 5.62
CA SER A 95 -14.49 -18.87 4.99
C SER A 95 -14.12 -20.34 4.80
N HIS A 96 -12.87 -20.73 5.04
CA HIS A 96 -12.43 -22.13 4.90
C HIS A 96 -12.12 -22.84 6.23
N ALA A 97 -12.22 -22.15 7.38
CA ALA A 97 -12.02 -22.77 8.69
C ALA A 97 -13.31 -23.18 9.41
N GLU A 98 -14.49 -22.72 8.97
CA GLU A 98 -15.78 -23.13 9.56
C GLU A 98 -16.38 -24.40 8.94
N LEU A 99 -15.92 -24.84 7.75
CA LEU A 99 -16.43 -26.07 7.13
C LEU A 99 -15.79 -27.36 7.66
N ALA A 100 -14.68 -27.28 8.38
CA ALA A 100 -14.05 -28.46 8.99
C ALA A 100 -14.71 -28.93 10.31
N CYS A 101 -15.69 -28.17 10.83
CA CYS A 101 -16.49 -28.55 12.01
C CYS A 101 -17.90 -29.07 11.66
N TYR A 102 -18.26 -29.18 10.37
CA TYR A 102 -19.58 -29.64 9.92
C TYR A 102 -19.52 -30.95 9.11
N GLU A 103 -18.56 -31.82 9.38
CA GLU A 103 -18.62 -33.21 8.93
C GLU A 103 -18.31 -34.14 10.11
N THR A 104 -19.33 -34.31 10.96
CA THR A 104 -19.54 -35.47 11.84
C THR A 104 -20.71 -36.26 11.29
#